data_AF-A0A059X3Y0-F1
#
_entry.id   AF-A0A059X3Y0-F1
#
_cell.length_a   1.000
_cell.length_b   1.000
_cell.length_c   1.000
_cell.angle_alpha   90.00
_cell.angle_beta   90.00
_cell.angle_gamma   90.00
#
_symmetry.space_group_name_H-M   'P 1'
#
loop_
_entity.id
_entity.type
_entity.pdbx_description
1 polymer ?
#
loop_
_entity_poly.entity_id
_entity_poly.type
_entity_poly.pdbx_seq_one_letter_code
_entity_poly.pdbx_strand_id
1 'polypeptide(L)'
;MYLTARYSDGFTEHLLSWKLTAIDGWAELEAAWFRPEPRMQNFRAEFPISLTPLRNALPALQVLDEKYEAAWDDLEHRDLVVESGDVILRRRVYGLGALIRQHPELRAFQEVWNWIEGEVLVHLPPEFTPTRKARR
;
A
#
# COMPACT_ATOMS: atom_id res chain seq x y z
N MET A 1 3.06 -9.10 15.51
CA MET A 1 2.06 -8.52 14.57
C MET A 1 2.70 -8.51 13.20
N TYR A 2 1.99 -9.01 12.21
CA TYR A 2 2.45 -9.13 10.83
C TYR A 2 1.60 -8.26 9.91
N LEU A 3 2.24 -7.62 8.94
CA LEU A 3 1.61 -6.79 7.92
C LEU A 3 2.16 -7.20 6.55
N THR A 4 1.28 -7.35 5.57
CA THR A 4 1.64 -7.32 4.15
C THR A 4 0.79 -6.29 3.45
N ALA A 5 1.41 -5.32 2.80
CA ALA A 5 0.77 -4.34 1.95
C ALA A 5 1.28 -4.50 0.52
N ARG A 6 0.39 -4.47 -0.48
CA ARG A 6 0.76 -4.55 -1.90
C ARG A 6 0.03 -3.50 -2.70
N TYR A 7 0.77 -2.83 -3.55
CA TYR A 7 0.26 -1.87 -4.50
C TYR A 7 0.55 -2.36 -5.91
N SER A 8 -0.42 -2.16 -6.80
CA SER A 8 -0.19 -2.19 -8.24
C SER A 8 -0.87 -1.00 -8.87
N ASP A 9 -0.19 -0.38 -9.82
CA ASP A 9 -0.59 0.89 -10.41
C ASP A 9 -1.58 0.78 -11.57
N GLY A 10 -1.88 -0.43 -12.05
CA GLY A 10 -2.77 -0.63 -13.19
C GLY A 10 -2.21 -0.09 -14.52
N PHE A 11 -0.89 -0.13 -14.71
CA PHE A 11 -0.15 0.25 -15.95
C PHE A 11 0.18 1.75 -16.14
N THR A 12 0.39 2.51 -15.06
CA THR A 12 0.77 3.94 -15.12
C THR A 12 2.28 4.18 -15.09
N GLU A 13 2.95 3.85 -16.20
CA GLU A 13 4.26 4.31 -16.72
C GLU A 13 5.52 4.45 -15.82
N HIS A 14 5.50 4.26 -14.50
CA HIS A 14 6.71 4.38 -13.67
C HIS A 14 6.87 3.24 -12.65
N LEU A 15 6.16 3.26 -11.52
CA LEU A 15 6.22 2.22 -10.49
C LEU A 15 5.09 1.21 -10.70
N LEU A 16 5.42 0.04 -11.26
CA LEU A 16 4.45 -1.00 -11.60
C LEU A 16 3.78 -1.56 -10.34
N SER A 17 4.59 -1.87 -9.34
CA SER A 17 4.11 -2.47 -8.10
C SER A 17 5.14 -2.38 -6.98
N TRP A 18 4.66 -2.40 -5.74
CA TRP A 18 5.49 -2.65 -4.57
C TRP A 18 4.77 -3.55 -3.57
N LYS A 19 5.56 -4.22 -2.74
CA LYS A 19 5.11 -5.05 -1.62
C LYS A 19 5.94 -4.70 -0.40
N LEU A 20 5.27 -4.34 0.68
CA LEU A 20 5.88 -4.14 1.99
C LEU A 20 5.41 -5.26 2.91
N THR A 21 6.35 -6.00 3.48
CA THR A 21 6.10 -7.02 4.50
C THR A 21 6.72 -6.54 5.80
N ALA A 22 6.00 -6.53 6.91
CA ALA A 22 6.55 -6.13 8.19
C ALA A 22 6.20 -7.11 9.31
N ILE A 23 7.20 -7.40 10.14
CA ILE A 23 7.10 -8.27 11.31
C ILE A 23 8.02 -7.74 12.40
N ASP A 24 7.52 -7.73 13.64
CA ASP A 24 8.30 -7.42 14.85
C ASP A 24 9.19 -6.17 14.77
N GLY A 25 8.65 -5.10 14.16
CA GLY A 25 9.31 -3.79 14.07
C GLY A 25 10.29 -3.65 12.89
N TRP A 26 10.35 -4.63 12.00
CA TRP A 26 11.15 -4.61 10.78
C TRP A 26 10.26 -4.74 9.55
N ALA A 27 10.59 -3.98 8.51
CA ALA A 27 9.96 -4.03 7.19
C ALA A 27 10.95 -4.52 6.14
N GLU A 28 10.43 -5.28 5.18
CA GLU A 28 11.05 -5.62 3.92
C GLU A 28 10.18 -5.04 2.79
N LEU A 29 10.79 -4.23 1.95
CA LEU A 29 10.16 -3.59 0.80
C LEU A 29 10.73 -4.19 -0.49
N GLU A 30 9.85 -4.74 -1.31
CA GLU A 30 10.12 -5.20 -2.67
C GLU A 30 9.42 -4.27 -3.66
N ALA A 31 10.12 -3.76 -4.69
CA ALA A 31 9.50 -2.89 -5.69
C ALA A 31 9.98 -3.23 -7.12
N ALA A 32 9.08 -3.00 -8.08
CA ALA A 32 9.30 -3.25 -9.50
C ALA A 32 8.75 -2.10 -10.36
N TRP A 33 9.45 -1.81 -11.46
CA TRP A 33 9.14 -0.73 -12.39
C TRP A 33 9.00 -1.26 -13.81
N PHE A 34 8.14 -0.64 -14.61
CA PHE A 34 7.93 -1.04 -16.01
C PHE A 34 9.18 -0.75 -16.87
N ARG A 35 9.86 0.37 -16.60
CA ARG A 35 11.13 0.75 -17.24
C ARG A 35 11.97 1.62 -16.31
N PRO A 36 13.09 1.08 -15.82
CA PRO A 36 14.30 1.87 -15.72
C PRO A 36 15.33 1.28 -16.67
N GLU A 37 16.17 2.12 -17.26
CA GLU A 37 17.43 1.68 -17.84
C GLU A 37 18.47 1.74 -16.71
N PRO A 38 19.08 0.61 -16.30
CA PRO A 38 18.99 -0.72 -16.89
C PRO A 38 17.72 -1.51 -16.52
N ARG A 39 17.26 -2.34 -17.47
CA ARG A 39 16.03 -3.17 -17.38
C ARG A 39 16.05 -4.04 -16.13
N MET A 40 15.15 -3.73 -15.19
CA MET A 40 14.83 -4.52 -13.99
C MET A 40 15.99 -4.79 -13.04
N GLN A 41 16.05 -3.99 -11.97
CA GLN A 41 16.48 -4.51 -10.67
C GLN A 41 15.24 -4.52 -9.79
N ASN A 42 14.85 -5.72 -9.34
CA ASN A 42 13.94 -5.83 -8.20
C ASN A 42 14.62 -5.08 -7.05
N PHE A 43 14.03 -3.97 -6.63
CA PHE A 43 14.55 -3.23 -5.49
C PHE A 43 14.13 -3.98 -4.23
N ARG A 44 15.09 -4.19 -3.33
CA ARG A 44 14.82 -4.71 -1.99
C ARG A 44 15.49 -3.81 -0.97
N ALA A 45 14.73 -3.41 0.04
CA ALA A 45 15.24 -2.71 1.21
C ALA A 45 14.66 -3.28 2.49
N GLU A 46 15.47 -3.23 3.55
CA GLU A 46 15.05 -3.60 4.90
C GLU A 46 15.27 -2.40 5.81
N PHE A 47 14.27 -2.09 6.63
CA PHE A 47 14.31 -0.92 7.51
C PHE A 47 13.44 -1.12 8.75
N PRO A 48 13.76 -0.44 9.87
CA PRO A 48 12.90 -0.45 11.05
C PRO A 48 11.58 0.27 10.75
N ILE A 49 10.47 -0.26 11.26
CA ILE A 49 9.13 0.31 11.06
C ILE A 49 8.31 0.26 12.36
N SER A 50 7.56 1.32 12.64
CA SER A 50 6.62 1.34 13.76
C SER A 50 5.25 0.85 13.33
N LEU A 51 4.79 -0.30 13.87
CA LEU A 51 3.44 -0.82 13.60
C LEU A 51 2.34 -0.18 14.47
N THR A 52 2.66 0.87 15.23
CA THR A 52 1.69 1.56 16.11
C THR A 52 0.51 2.17 15.34
N PRO A 53 0.68 2.86 14.19
CA PRO A 53 -0.44 3.38 13.42
C PRO A 53 -1.43 2.27 13.02
N LEU A 54 -0.91 1.13 12.59
CA LEU A 54 -1.72 -0.04 12.24
C LEU A 54 -2.48 -0.61 13.44
N ARG A 55 -1.83 -0.75 14.61
CA ARG A 55 -2.48 -1.21 15.85
C ARG A 55 -3.67 -0.33 16.23
N ASN A 56 -3.52 0.99 16.11
CA ASN A 56 -4.57 1.94 16.45
C ASN A 56 -5.75 1.88 15.48
N ALA A 57 -5.49 1.61 14.20
CA ALA A 57 -6.51 1.50 13.17
C ALA A 57 -7.20 0.12 13.12
N LEU A 58 -6.66 -0.91 13.79
CA LEU A 58 -7.14 -2.29 13.70
C LEU A 58 -8.66 -2.45 13.96
N PRO A 59 -9.26 -1.82 14.99
CA PRO A 59 -10.70 -1.93 15.22
C PRO A 59 -11.54 -1.36 14.06
N ALA A 60 -11.08 -0.26 13.44
CA ALA A 60 -11.78 0.33 12.29
C ALA A 60 -11.60 -0.51 11.02
N LEU A 61 -10.45 -1.17 10.85
CA LEU A 61 -10.23 -2.08 9.72
C LEU A 61 -11.07 -3.36 9.83
N GLN A 62 -11.34 -3.83 11.04
CA GLN A 62 -12.13 -5.04 11.30
C GLN A 62 -13.56 -4.95 10.76
N VAL A 63 -14.16 -3.75 10.79
CA VAL A 63 -15.55 -3.55 10.33
C VAL A 63 -15.69 -3.32 8.82
N LEU A 64 -14.57 -3.19 8.10
CA LEU A 64 -14.59 -3.04 6.64
C LEU A 64 -14.89 -4.38 5.95
N ASP A 65 -15.54 -4.31 4.80
CA ASP A 65 -15.67 -5.45 3.91
C ASP A 65 -14.30 -5.88 3.39
N GLU A 66 -14.19 -7.15 3.00
CA GLU A 66 -12.92 -7.68 2.48
C GLU A 66 -12.51 -7.05 1.14
N LYS A 67 -13.48 -6.62 0.32
CA LYS A 67 -13.25 -6.12 -1.02
C LYS A 67 -14.13 -4.91 -1.34
N TYR A 68 -13.51 -3.87 -1.92
CA TYR A 68 -14.19 -2.74 -2.56
C TYR A 68 -13.65 -2.55 -3.99
N GLU A 69 -14.52 -2.20 -4.93
CA GLU A 69 -14.16 -2.08 -6.34
C GLU A 69 -14.95 -0.96 -7.02
N ALA A 70 -14.23 -0.05 -7.68
CA ALA A 70 -14.85 0.96 -8.54
C ALA A 70 -15.22 0.37 -9.92
N ALA A 71 -16.20 0.97 -10.60
CA ALA A 71 -16.79 0.44 -11.83
C ALA A 71 -15.98 0.73 -13.13
N TRP A 72 -14.65 0.68 -13.09
CA TRP A 72 -13.78 0.97 -14.24
C TRP A 72 -12.76 -0.15 -14.49
N ASP A 73 -12.30 -0.28 -15.73
CA ASP A 73 -11.24 -1.21 -16.14
C ASP A 73 -9.84 -0.66 -15.80
N ASP A 74 -8.85 -1.55 -15.58
CA ASP A 74 -7.44 -1.24 -15.30
C ASP A 74 -7.18 -0.31 -14.10
N LEU A 75 -7.80 -0.63 -12.95
CA LEU A 75 -7.64 0.14 -11.73
C LEU A 75 -6.37 -0.21 -10.94
N GLU A 76 -5.73 0.83 -10.40
CA GLU A 76 -4.81 0.66 -9.28
C GLU A 76 -5.48 -0.15 -8.16
N HIS A 77 -4.73 -1.04 -7.52
CA HIS A 77 -5.25 -1.80 -6.40
C HIS A 77 -4.30 -1.86 -5.22
N ARG A 78 -4.91 -1.95 -4.05
CA ARG A 78 -4.27 -1.94 -2.75
C ARG A 78 -4.74 -3.15 -1.98
N ASP A 79 -3.81 -4.07 -1.70
CA ASP A 79 -4.06 -5.22 -0.83
C ASP A 79 -3.39 -4.97 0.52
N LEU A 80 -4.14 -5.24 1.59
CA LEU A 80 -3.69 -5.15 2.97
C LEU A 80 -4.04 -6.45 3.70
N VAL A 81 -3.02 -7.13 4.21
CA VAL A 81 -3.16 -8.30 5.07
C VAL A 81 -2.52 -8.01 6.41
N VAL A 82 -3.25 -8.24 7.50
CA VAL A 82 -2.80 -7.95 8.86
C VAL A 82 -3.07 -9.16 9.75
N GLU A 83 -2.05 -9.62 10.46
CA GLU A 83 -2.18 -10.70 11.43
C GLU A 83 -1.73 -10.20 12.82
N SER A 84 -2.62 -10.33 13.80
CA SER A 84 -2.38 -9.85 15.17
C SER A 84 -3.07 -10.76 16.19
N GLY A 85 -2.30 -11.64 16.82
CA GLY A 85 -2.86 -12.69 17.67
C GLY A 85 -3.75 -13.61 16.83
N ASP A 86 -5.00 -13.79 17.26
CA ASP A 86 -5.98 -14.65 16.56
C ASP A 86 -6.73 -13.92 15.42
N VAL A 87 -6.41 -12.65 15.17
CA VAL A 87 -7.08 -11.84 14.14
C VAL A 87 -6.27 -11.87 12.84
N ILE A 88 -6.92 -12.27 11.75
CA ILE A 88 -6.40 -12.14 10.39
C ILE A 88 -7.37 -11.29 9.56
N LEU A 89 -6.90 -10.13 9.10
CA LEU A 89 -7.65 -9.24 8.22
C LEU A 89 -7.08 -9.29 6.82
N ARG A 90 -7.97 -9.31 5.83
CA ARG A 90 -7.64 -9.17 4.40
C ARG A 90 -8.55 -8.10 3.82
N ARG A 91 -7.96 -7.03 3.30
CA ARG A 91 -8.69 -5.91 2.69
C ARG A 91 -8.09 -5.64 1.32
N ARG A 92 -8.95 -5.47 0.34
CA ARG A 92 -8.58 -5.25 -1.06
C ARG A 92 -9.42 -4.13 -1.63
N VAL A 93 -8.77 -3.11 -2.17
CA VAL A 93 -9.45 -1.93 -2.72
C VAL A 93 -8.95 -1.63 -4.12
N TYR A 94 -9.84 -1.67 -5.10
CA TYR A 94 -9.58 -1.27 -6.49
C TYR A 94 -10.11 0.14 -6.73
N GLY A 95 -9.24 1.09 -7.11
CA GLY A 95 -9.64 2.47 -7.39
C GLY A 95 -10.03 3.28 -6.14
N LEU A 96 -9.25 3.18 -5.05
CA LEU A 96 -9.51 3.83 -3.75
C LEU A 96 -9.93 5.31 -3.87
N GLY A 97 -9.27 6.07 -4.76
CA GLY A 97 -9.56 7.49 -4.95
C GLY A 97 -11.00 7.80 -5.37
N ALA A 98 -11.65 6.90 -6.12
CA ALA A 98 -13.05 7.04 -6.51
C ALA A 98 -14.01 6.58 -5.40
N LEU A 99 -13.61 5.57 -4.62
CA LEU A 99 -14.45 4.90 -3.62
C LEU A 99 -14.61 5.70 -2.33
N ILE A 100 -13.63 6.50 -1.91
CA ILE A 100 -13.68 7.23 -0.63
C ILE A 100 -14.91 8.14 -0.48
N ARG A 101 -15.44 8.68 -1.58
CA ARG A 101 -16.64 9.52 -1.55
C ARG A 101 -17.93 8.72 -1.33
N GLN A 102 -17.93 7.46 -1.76
CA GLN A 102 -19.09 6.55 -1.73
C GLN A 102 -19.07 5.68 -0.47
N HIS A 103 -17.88 5.43 0.06
CA HIS A 103 -17.60 4.57 1.21
C HIS A 103 -16.75 5.35 2.24
N PRO A 104 -17.36 6.22 3.07
CA PRO A 104 -16.65 6.99 4.09
C PRO A 104 -15.87 6.12 5.09
N GLU A 105 -16.29 4.87 5.30
CA GLU A 105 -15.61 3.88 6.12
C GLU A 105 -14.19 3.58 5.62
N LEU A 106 -13.93 3.71 4.31
CA LEU A 106 -12.59 3.55 3.72
C LEU A 106 -11.58 4.61 4.18
N ARG A 107 -11.99 5.65 4.92
CA ARG A 107 -11.05 6.63 5.50
C ARG A 107 -10.01 5.98 6.39
N ALA A 108 -10.40 5.01 7.23
CA ALA A 108 -9.46 4.29 8.09
C ALA A 108 -8.44 3.49 7.25
N PHE A 109 -8.89 2.86 6.17
CA PHE A 109 -8.01 2.20 5.22
C PHE A 109 -7.05 3.19 4.56
N GLN A 110 -7.56 4.34 4.09
CA GLN A 110 -6.77 5.39 3.44
C GLN A 110 -5.71 5.97 4.37
N GLU A 111 -6.01 6.18 5.65
CA GLU A 111 -5.06 6.68 6.65
C GLU A 111 -3.89 5.70 6.86
N VAL A 112 -4.21 4.40 7.06
CA VAL A 112 -3.19 3.35 7.15
C VAL A 112 -2.38 3.28 5.86
N TRP A 113 -3.05 3.35 4.71
CA TRP A 113 -2.38 3.33 3.42
C TRP A 113 -1.44 4.52 3.21
N ASN A 114 -1.85 5.73 3.59
CA ASN A 114 -1.02 6.93 3.50
C ASN A 114 0.22 6.83 4.39
N TRP A 115 0.08 6.24 5.57
CA TRP A 115 1.23 5.96 6.43
C TRP A 115 2.17 4.96 5.77
N ILE A 116 1.67 3.81 5.29
CA ILE A 116 2.50 2.79 4.60
C ILE A 116 3.20 3.41 3.37
N GLU A 117 2.47 4.16 2.55
CA GLU A 117 3.02 4.84 1.39
C GLU A 117 4.12 5.83 1.80
N GLY A 118 3.94 6.57 2.90
CA GLY A 118 4.97 7.43 3.47
C GLY A 118 6.26 6.68 3.80
N GLU A 119 6.15 5.54 4.49
CA GLU A 119 7.30 4.67 4.78
C GLU A 119 7.95 4.17 3.48
N VAL A 120 7.16 3.65 2.55
CA VAL A 120 7.65 3.14 1.26
C VAL A 120 8.41 4.22 0.50
N LEU A 121 7.83 5.41 0.31
CA LEU A 121 8.40 6.47 -0.51
C LEU A 121 9.73 7.00 0.03
N VAL A 122 9.92 7.01 1.36
CA VAL A 122 11.19 7.42 1.99
C VAL A 122 12.30 6.40 1.74
N HIS A 123 11.93 5.14 1.56
CA HIS A 123 12.86 4.03 1.36
C HIS A 123 13.04 3.62 -0.11
N LEU A 124 12.27 4.18 -1.05
CA LEU A 124 12.50 3.98 -2.48
C LEU A 124 13.71 4.81 -2.97
N PRO A 125 14.41 4.34 -4.02
CA PRO A 125 15.46 5.12 -4.66
C PRO A 125 14.91 6.45 -5.20
N PRO A 126 15.56 7.61 -4.94
CA PRO A 126 15.07 8.92 -5.36
C PRO A 126 14.75 9.06 -6.85
N GLU A 127 15.51 8.37 -7.71
CA GLU A 127 15.34 8.32 -9.16
C GLU A 127 14.04 7.65 -9.61
N PHE A 128 13.37 6.94 -8.70
CA PHE A 128 12.18 6.13 -8.93
C PHE A 128 10.98 6.53 -8.08
N THR A 129 11.16 7.51 -7.19
CA THR A 129 10.07 8.11 -6.43
C THR A 129 9.19 8.92 -7.38
N PRO A 130 7.87 8.66 -7.45
CA PRO A 130 6.98 9.46 -8.26
C PRO A 130 7.12 10.93 -7.84
N THR A 131 7.55 11.79 -8.75
CA THR A 131 7.35 13.23 -8.56
C THR A 131 5.85 13.42 -8.48
N ARG A 132 5.31 13.70 -7.28
CA ARG A 132 3.92 14.10 -7.13
C ARG A 132 3.73 15.29 -8.06
N LYS A 133 3.19 15.06 -9.27
CA LYS A 133 2.67 16.15 -10.10
C LYS A 133 1.64 16.81 -9.19
N ALA A 134 1.97 18.01 -8.71
CA ALA A 134 1.04 18.85 -8.00
C ALA A 134 -0.21 18.90 -8.87
N ARG A 135 -1.28 18.24 -8.42
CA ARG A 135 -2.59 18.38 -9.05
C ARG A 135 -2.92 19.87 -8.89
N ARG A 136 -2.77 20.61 -9.99
CA ARG A 136 -3.25 21.98 -10.14
C ARG A 136 -4.75 22.03 -9.95
#